data_AF-A0A1V3L3H8-F1
#
_entry.id   AF-A0A1V3L3H8-F1
#
_cell.length_a   1.000
_cell.length_b   1.000
_cell.length_c   1.000
_cell.angle_alpha   90.00
_cell.angle_beta   90.00
_cell.angle_gamma   90.00
#
_symmetry.space_group_name_H-M   'P 1'
#
loop_
_entity.id
_entity.type
_entity.pdbx_description
1 polymer ?
#
loop_
_entity_poly.entity_id
_entity_poly.type
_entity_poly.pdbx_seq_one_letter_code
_entity_poly.pdbx_strand_id
1 'polypeptide(L)'
;MKKKNLVAKDIQDWHVVGLIVQANPKKMAAIQTALLEIEHTEIPTFDEKMGKLVVVMQSHDQHILLDNMESVNNLDGVINVSLIYHEQDEQKK
;
A
#
# COMPACT_ATOMS: atom_id res chain seq x y z
N MET A 1 -16.30 20.76 10.90
CA MET A 1 -15.95 19.40 10.40
C MET A 1 -17.07 18.92 9.50
N LYS A 2 -16.95 19.10 8.18
CA LYS A 2 -17.92 18.56 7.22
C LYS A 2 -17.45 17.15 6.83
N LYS A 3 -18.19 16.13 7.26
CA LYS A 3 -18.06 14.78 6.71
C LYS A 3 -18.35 14.88 5.20
N LYS A 4 -17.32 14.74 4.37
CA LYS A 4 -17.48 14.70 2.92
C LYS A 4 -18.11 13.34 2.62
N ASN A 5 -19.41 13.34 2.35
CA ASN A 5 -20.10 12.16 1.85
C ASN A 5 -19.42 11.76 0.54
N LEU A 6 -18.87 10.55 0.50
CA LEU A 6 -18.36 9.92 -0.71
C LEU A 6 -19.52 9.83 -1.70
N VAL A 7 -19.50 10.67 -2.73
CA VAL A 7 -20.48 10.62 -3.80
C VAL A 7 -20.05 9.47 -4.70
N ALA A 8 -20.99 8.62 -5.12
CA ALA A 8 -20.76 7.42 -5.97
C ALA A 8 -20.02 7.67 -7.30
N LYS A 9 -19.68 8.92 -7.61
CA LYS A 9 -18.86 9.32 -8.75
C LYS A 9 -17.36 9.20 -8.48
N ASP A 10 -16.92 9.22 -7.22
CA ASP A 10 -15.50 9.11 -6.82
C ASP A 10 -15.03 7.63 -6.72
N ILE A 11 -15.92 6.66 -6.99
CA ILE A 11 -15.61 5.22 -7.06
C ILE A 11 -15.30 4.80 -8.51
N GLN A 12 -15.10 5.77 -9.43
CA GLN A 12 -15.06 5.46 -10.87
C GLN A 12 -13.74 4.88 -11.38
N ASP A 13 -12.65 4.96 -10.61
CA ASP A 13 -11.36 4.35 -10.96
C ASP A 13 -10.67 3.94 -9.66
N TRP A 14 -10.77 2.66 -9.28
CA TRP A 14 -10.10 2.15 -8.09
C TRP A 14 -8.95 1.22 -8.47
N HIS A 15 -7.78 1.43 -7.87
CA HIS A 15 -6.61 0.60 -8.05
C HIS A 15 -6.27 -0.11 -6.75
N VAL A 16 -6.04 -1.42 -6.82
CA VAL A 16 -5.59 -2.24 -5.69
C VAL A 16 -4.32 -2.97 -6.08
N VAL A 17 -3.29 -2.91 -5.25
CA VAL A 17 -2.03 -3.63 -5.46
C VAL A 17 -1.70 -4.52 -4.27
N GLY A 18 -1.22 -5.72 -4.59
CA GLY A 18 -0.60 -6.63 -3.63
C GLY A 18 0.92 -6.55 -3.76
N LEU A 19 1.60 -6.29 -2.65
CA LEU A 19 3.05 -6.13 -2.57
C LEU A 19 3.68 -7.15 -1.61
N ILE A 20 4.90 -7.55 -1.93
CA ILE A 20 5.83 -8.13 -0.96
C ILE A 20 6.89 -7.08 -0.64
N VAL A 21 6.99 -6.69 0.62
CA VAL A 21 8.06 -5.84 1.13
C VAL A 21 9.07 -6.72 1.85
N GLN A 22 10.28 -6.76 1.32
CA GLN A 22 11.44 -7.34 2.01
C GLN A 22 12.12 -6.22 2.79
N ALA A 23 12.34 -6.46 4.07
CA ALA A 23 12.88 -5.50 5.02
C ALA A 23 13.94 -6.12 5.91
N ASN A 24 14.69 -5.26 6.59
CA ASN A 24 15.61 -5.63 7.66
C ASN A 24 14.79 -6.08 8.89
N PRO A 25 14.95 -7.33 9.38
CA PRO A 25 14.26 -7.83 10.58
C PRO A 25 14.32 -6.91 11.79
N LYS A 26 15.42 -6.17 11.97
CA LYS A 26 15.62 -5.25 13.10
C LYS A 26 14.78 -3.97 13.03
N LYS A 27 14.22 -3.65 11.85
CA LYS A 27 13.43 -2.43 11.61
C LYS A 27 11.97 -2.72 11.28
N MET A 28 11.54 -3.99 11.37
CA MET A 28 10.19 -4.43 11.00
C MET A 28 9.09 -3.63 11.70
N ALA A 29 9.20 -3.41 13.01
CA ALA A 29 8.17 -2.67 13.76
C ALA A 29 8.00 -1.22 13.24
N ALA A 30 9.10 -0.52 12.99
CA ALA A 30 9.07 0.85 12.46
C ALA A 30 8.50 0.90 11.04
N ILE A 31 8.86 -0.08 10.20
CA ILE A 31 8.35 -0.20 8.83
C ILE A 31 6.85 -0.51 8.83
N GLN A 32 6.37 -1.40 9.70
CA GLN A 32 4.94 -1.67 9.86
C GLN A 32 4.17 -0.42 10.26
N THR A 33 4.69 0.35 11.23
CA THR A 33 4.07 1.63 11.63
C THR A 33 4.00 2.60 10.46
N ALA A 34 5.12 2.81 9.74
CA ALA A 34 5.15 3.72 8.60
C ALA A 34 4.20 3.28 7.46
N LEU A 35 4.12 1.98 7.18
CA LEU A 35 3.20 1.42 6.19
C LEU A 35 1.73 1.67 6.56
N LEU A 36 1.36 1.49 7.83
CA LEU A 36 0.00 1.68 8.32
C LEU A 36 -0.41 3.16 8.45
N GLU A 37 0.53 4.10 8.36
CA GLU A 37 0.25 5.53 8.26
C GLU A 37 -0.14 5.96 6.84
N ILE A 38 0.17 5.16 5.82
CA ILE A 38 -0.25 5.41 4.44
C ILE A 38 -1.74 5.10 4.32
N GLU A 39 -2.51 6.06 3.82
CA GLU A 39 -3.95 5.92 3.65
C GLU A 39 -4.29 4.67 2.80
N HIS A 40 -5.29 3.91 3.26
CA HIS A 40 -5.73 2.67 2.63
C HIS A 40 -4.64 1.61 2.41
N THR A 41 -3.71 1.48 3.35
CA THR A 41 -2.70 0.42 3.37
C THR A 41 -2.97 -0.58 4.49
N GLU A 42 -2.86 -1.87 4.17
CA GLU A 42 -3.05 -2.98 5.09
C GLU A 42 -1.85 -3.93 5.05
N ILE A 43 -1.58 -4.60 6.17
CA ILE A 43 -0.54 -5.64 6.28
C ILE A 43 -1.22 -6.96 6.70
N PRO A 44 -1.71 -7.77 5.76
CA PRO A 44 -2.43 -9.01 6.10
C PRO A 44 -1.59 -10.03 6.86
N THR A 45 -0.28 -10.08 6.57
CA THR A 45 0.65 -10.99 7.26
C THR A 45 2.09 -10.53 7.11
N PHE A 46 2.94 -10.97 8.03
CA PHE A 46 4.38 -10.73 7.99
C PHE A 46 5.15 -11.87 8.67
N ASP A 47 6.40 -12.04 8.29
CA ASP A 47 7.38 -12.90 8.94
C ASP A 47 8.55 -12.03 9.41
N GLU A 48 8.64 -11.83 10.72
CA GLU A 48 9.69 -11.01 11.33
C GLU A 48 11.08 -11.59 11.16
N LYS A 49 11.23 -12.92 11.19
CA LYS A 49 12.54 -13.59 11.10
C LYS A 49 13.09 -13.48 9.69
N MET A 50 12.22 -13.67 8.70
CA MET A 50 12.59 -13.53 7.29
C MET A 50 12.57 -12.08 6.81
N GLY A 51 12.02 -11.15 7.59
CA GLY A 51 11.90 -9.74 7.23
C GLY A 51 10.96 -9.52 6.04
N LYS A 52 9.85 -10.26 5.97
CA LYS A 52 8.90 -10.19 4.85
C LYS A 52 7.55 -9.69 5.31
N LEU A 53 6.94 -8.81 4.53
CA LEU A 53 5.58 -8.34 4.74
C LEU A 53 4.77 -8.54 3.46
N VAL A 54 3.54 -9.03 3.62
CA VAL A 54 2.51 -8.90 2.60
C VAL A 54 1.79 -7.59 2.88
N VAL A 55 1.70 -6.73 1.87
CA VAL A 55 1.07 -5.42 1.97
C VAL A 55 0.03 -5.29 0.88
N VAL A 56 -1.14 -4.75 1.21
CA VAL A 56 -2.17 -4.37 0.25
C VAL A 56 -2.31 -2.85 0.31
N MET A 57 -2.26 -2.19 -0.84
CA MET A 57 -2.44 -0.74 -0.96
C MET A 57 -3.49 -0.45 -2.01
N GLN A 58 -4.26 0.61 -1.80
CA GLN A 58 -5.29 1.00 -2.74
C GLN A 58 -5.48 2.51 -2.81
N SER A 59 -5.95 3.00 -3.97
CA SER A 59 -6.16 4.42 -4.22
C SER A 59 -7.17 4.62 -5.34
N HIS A 60 -7.85 5.77 -5.33
CA HIS A 60 -8.66 6.26 -6.45
C HIS A 60 -7.84 7.00 -7.52
N ASP A 61 -6.53 7.11 -7.32
CA ASP A 61 -5.59 7.74 -8.25
C ASP A 61 -4.33 6.87 -8.37
N GLN A 62 -4.03 6.44 -9.59
CA GLN A 62 -2.85 5.64 -9.91
C GLN A 62 -1.54 6.37 -9.55
N HIS A 63 -1.46 7.69 -9.70
CA HIS A 63 -0.24 8.45 -9.39
C HIS A 63 0.02 8.44 -7.88
N ILE A 64 -1.01 8.65 -7.07
CA ILE A 64 -0.90 8.55 -5.61
C ILE A 64 -0.45 7.14 -5.21
N LEU A 65 -0.98 6.10 -5.87
CA LEU A 65 -0.58 4.72 -5.57
C LEU A 65 0.89 4.45 -5.90
N LEU A 66 1.36 4.94 -7.05
CA LEU A 66 2.76 4.84 -7.46
C LEU A 66 3.69 5.61 -6.51
N ASP A 67 3.34 6.85 -6.16
CA ASP A 67 4.09 7.67 -5.21
C ASP A 67 4.18 6.99 -3.84
N ASN A 68 3.08 6.38 -3.38
CA ASN A 68 3.07 5.63 -2.14
C ASN A 68 3.97 4.38 -2.22
N MET A 69 3.93 3.61 -3.31
CA MET A 69 4.83 2.47 -3.51
C MET A 69 6.31 2.90 -3.53
N GLU A 70 6.64 4.01 -4.18
CA GLU A 70 7.99 4.59 -4.17
C GLU A 70 8.39 5.03 -2.76
N SER A 71 7.50 5.65 -2.00
CA SER A 71 7.76 6.05 -0.62
C SER A 71 8.09 4.85 0.27
N VAL A 72 7.38 3.73 0.10
CA VAL A 72 7.65 2.47 0.81
C VAL A 72 9.04 1.94 0.46
N ASN A 73 9.41 1.97 -0.82
CA ASN A 73 10.72 1.51 -1.27
C ASN A 73 11.88 2.35 -0.67
N ASN A 74 11.61 3.60 -0.31
CA ASN A 74 12.58 4.51 0.29
C ASN A 74 12.59 4.50 1.83
N LEU A 75 11.72 3.71 2.48
CA LEU A 75 11.72 3.60 3.95
C LEU A 75 13.03 2.99 4.45
N ASP A 76 13.57 3.56 5.53
CA ASP A 76 14.79 3.07 6.14
C ASP A 76 14.63 1.63 6.64
N GLY A 77 15.40 0.72 6.06
CA GLY A 77 15.35 -0.71 6.35
C GLY A 77 14.54 -1.52 5.36
N VAL A 78 13.84 -0.92 4.40
CA VAL A 78 13.30 -1.65 3.24
C VAL A 78 14.45 -2.02 2.31
N ILE A 79 14.45 -3.28 1.88
CA ILE A 79 15.46 -3.88 1.00
C ILE A 79 14.91 -3.99 -0.43
N ASN A 80 13.62 -4.34 -0.55
CA ASN A 80 12.95 -4.46 -1.84
C ASN A 80 11.42 -4.36 -1.68
N VAL A 81 10.75 -3.81 -2.68
CA VAL A 81 9.29 -3.82 -2.84
C VAL A 81 8.96 -4.52 -4.16
N SER A 82 8.20 -5.60 -4.11
CA SER A 82 7.81 -6.38 -5.29
C SER A 82 6.30 -6.37 -5.48
N LEU A 83 5.85 -5.90 -6.63
CA LEU A 83 4.45 -5.98 -7.05
C LEU A 83 4.10 -7.43 -7.42
N ILE A 84 3.10 -8.00 -6.76
CA ILE A 84 2.61 -9.36 -7.02
C ILE A 84 1.34 -9.33 -7.85
N TYR A 85 0.49 -8.34 -7.60
CA TYR A 85 -0.81 -8.22 -8.21
C TYR A 85 -1.22 -6.76 -8.35
N HIS A 86 -1.92 -6.43 -9.43
CA HIS A 86 -2.53 -5.13 -9.66
C HIS A 86 -3.92 -5.35 -10.26
N GLU A 87 -4.94 -4.86 -9.57
CA GLU A 87 -6.31 -4.77 -10.06
C GLU A 87 -6.67 -3.31 -10.31
N GLN A 88 -7.44 -3.09 -11.37
CA GLN A 88 -8.10 -1.83 -11.62
C GLN A 88 -9.57 -2.12 -11.88
N ASP A 89 -10.45 -1.56 -11.07
CA ASP A 89 -11.88 -1.57 -11.31
C ASP A 89 -12.25 -0.34 -12.16
N GLU A 90 -12.29 -0.54 -13.47
CA GLU A 90 -12.85 0.42 -14.42
C GLU A 90 -14.32 0.07 -14.66
N GLN A 91 -15.26 0.79 -14.06
CA GLN A 91 -16.66 0.68 -14.48
C GLN A 91 -16.82 1.34 -15.86
N LYS A 92 -16.58 0.55 -16.91
CA LYS A 92 -16.87 0.94 -18.29
C LYS A 92 -18.34 1.30 -18.40
N LYS A 93 -18.61 2.57 -18.71
CA LYS A 93 -19.94 3.09 -19.04
C LYS A 93 -20.49 2.43 -20.29
#